data_AF-A0A0C3E7M4-F1
#
_entry.id   AF-A0A0C3E7M4-F1
#
_cell.length_a   1.000
_cell.length_b   1.000
_cell.length_c   1.000
_cell.angle_alpha   90.00
_cell.angle_beta   90.00
_cell.angle_gamma   90.00
#
_symmetry.space_group_name_H-M   'P 1'
#
loop_
_entity.id
_entity.type
_entity.pdbx_description
1 polymer ?
#
loop_
_entity_poly.entity_id
_entity_poly.type
_entity_poly.pdbx_seq_one_letter_code
_entity_poly.pdbx_strand_id
1 'polypeptide(L)'
;MEYHPKYPQPFTLEQAVAFDPEVASDEISRLQNSIAHLKRTQDELKDYMEDPDIRQAAEENKLNIPRASQDERIFMLKLALTHHGI
;
A
#
# COMPACT_ATOMS: atom_id res chain seq x y z
N MET A 1 0.51 -24.41 2.29
CA MET A 1 -0.61 -23.46 2.45
C MET A 1 -0.53 -22.49 1.30
N GLU A 2 -1.55 -22.44 0.44
CA GLU A 2 -1.63 -21.48 -0.66
C GLU A 2 -2.18 -20.16 -0.11
N TYR A 3 -1.34 -19.12 -0.08
CA TYR A 3 -1.75 -17.79 0.35
C TYR A 3 -2.68 -17.19 -0.71
N HIS A 4 -3.96 -17.02 -0.37
CA HIS A 4 -4.94 -16.31 -1.18
C HIS A 4 -5.13 -14.92 -0.60
N PRO A 5 -4.65 -13.85 -1.26
CA PRO A 5 -4.82 -12.50 -0.76
C PRO A 5 -6.31 -12.16 -0.71
N LYS A 6 -6.77 -11.66 0.45
CA LYS A 6 -8.16 -11.22 0.68
C LYS A 6 -8.61 -10.16 -0.34
N TYR A 7 -7.67 -9.37 -0.84
CA TYR A 7 -7.87 -8.36 -1.88
C TYR A 7 -6.94 -8.71 -3.05
N PRO A 8 -7.48 -9.11 -4.22
CA PRO A 8 -6.66 -9.55 -5.35
C PRO A 8 -5.80 -8.37 -5.83
N GLN A 9 -4.48 -8.51 -5.79
CA GLN A 9 -3.54 -7.49 -6.27
C GLN A 9 -2.47 -8.12 -7.16
N PRO A 10 -2.01 -7.44 -8.23
CA PRO A 10 -2.47 -6.12 -8.69
C PRO A 10 -3.87 -6.15 -9.33
N PHE A 11 -4.54 -5.00 -9.40
CA PHE A 11 -5.85 -4.83 -10.04
C PHE A 11 -5.86 -3.61 -10.97
N THR A 12 -6.73 -3.62 -11.99
CA THR A 12 -7.00 -2.47 -12.86
C THR A 12 -8.07 -1.57 -12.27
N LEU A 13 -8.26 -0.38 -12.85
CA LEU A 13 -9.36 0.51 -12.43
C LEU A 13 -10.73 -0.13 -12.67
N GLU A 14 -10.93 -0.82 -13.79
CA GLU A 14 -12.19 -1.49 -14.12
C GLU A 14 -12.52 -2.57 -13.08
N GLN A 15 -11.51 -3.31 -12.62
CA GLN A 15 -11.67 -4.28 -11.54
C GLN A 15 -11.98 -3.59 -10.21
N ALA A 16 -11.33 -2.47 -9.90
CA ALA A 16 -11.62 -1.69 -8.69
C ALA A 16 -13.05 -1.14 -8.67
N VAL A 17 -13.57 -0.67 -9.81
CA VAL A 17 -14.97 -0.22 -9.96
C VAL A 17 -15.95 -1.38 -9.75
N ALA A 18 -15.57 -2.61 -10.09
CA ALA A 18 -16.42 -3.78 -9.87
C ALA A 18 -16.43 -4.26 -8.40
N PHE A 19 -15.57 -3.73 -7.53
CA PHE A 19 -15.59 -4.08 -6.11
C PHE A 19 -16.80 -3.46 -5.40
N ASP A 20 -17.25 -4.15 -4.36
CA ASP A 20 -18.19 -3.58 -3.40
C ASP A 20 -17.57 -2.32 -2.76
N PRO A 21 -18.28 -1.17 -2.67
CA PRO A 21 -17.77 0.03 -2.05
C PRO A 21 -17.22 -0.16 -0.62
N GLU A 22 -17.82 -1.05 0.18
CA GLU A 22 -17.32 -1.37 1.51
C GLU A 22 -15.97 -2.07 1.44
N VAL A 23 -15.80 -2.99 0.48
CA VAL A 23 -14.53 -3.68 0.23
C VAL A 23 -13.45 -2.70 -0.21
N ALA A 24 -13.78 -1.73 -1.06
CA ALA A 24 -12.85 -0.69 -1.51
C ALA A 24 -12.43 0.24 -0.35
N SER A 25 -13.36 0.62 0.53
CA SER A 25 -13.10 1.46 1.71
C SER A 25 -12.21 0.75 2.75
N ASP A 26 -12.51 -0.51 3.04
CA ASP A 26 -11.70 -1.37 3.92
C ASP A 26 -10.27 -1.51 3.38
N GLU A 27 -10.16 -1.69 2.07
CA GLU A 27 -8.88 -1.84 1.40
C GLU A 27 -8.05 -0.54 1.44
N ILE A 28 -8.67 0.62 1.24
CA ILE A 28 -8.02 1.92 1.43
C ILE A 28 -7.47 2.03 2.84
N SER A 29 -8.27 1.68 3.85
CA SER A 29 -7.88 1.74 5.26
C SER A 29 -6.68 0.82 5.55
N ARG A 30 -6.70 -0.41 5.01
CA ARG A 30 -5.57 -1.37 5.13
C ARG A 30 -4.29 -0.83 4.49
N LEU A 31 -4.40 -0.25 3.29
CA LEU A 31 -3.25 0.32 2.58
C LEU A 31 -2.68 1.54 3.32
N GLN A 32 -3.55 2.42 3.84
CA GLN A 32 -3.11 3.56 4.68
C GLN A 32 -2.37 3.11 5.94
N ASN A 33 -2.86 2.07 6.61
CA ASN A 33 -2.19 1.48 7.77
C ASN A 33 -0.83 0.89 7.41
N SER A 34 -0.73 0.22 6.26
CA SER A 34 0.53 -0.32 5.75
C SER A 34 1.54 0.79 5.47
N ILE A 35 1.12 1.88 4.82
CA ILE A 35 1.97 3.05 4.56
C ILE A 35 2.42 3.69 5.88
N ALA A 36 1.52 3.86 6.85
CA ALA A 36 1.86 4.45 8.15
C ALA A 36 2.89 3.59 8.90
N HIS A 37 2.71 2.27 8.89
CA HIS A 37 3.65 1.34 9.49
C HIS A 37 5.03 1.41 8.81
N LEU A 38 5.05 1.39 7.47
CA LEU A 38 6.29 1.52 6.70
C LEU A 38 7.02 2.82 7.01
N LYS A 39 6.31 3.96 7.05
CA LYS A 39 6.88 5.26 7.43
C LYS A 39 7.51 5.23 8.82
N ARG A 40 6.80 4.68 9.80
CA ARG A 40 7.31 4.54 11.17
C ARG A 40 8.59 3.69 11.20
N THR A 41 8.59 2.53 10.54
CA THR A 41 9.79 1.69 10.46
C THR A 41 10.94 2.42 9.77
N GLN A 42 10.67 3.20 8.71
CA GLN A 42 11.71 4.01 8.06
C GLN A 42 12.28 5.10 8.97
N ASP A 43 11.44 5.73 9.78
CA ASP A 43 11.90 6.72 10.75
C ASP A 43 12.75 6.07 11.83
N GLU A 44 12.35 4.90 12.33
CA GLU A 44 13.13 4.12 13.31
C GLU A 44 14.47 3.64 12.75
N LEU A 45 14.56 3.25 11.47
CA LEU A 45 15.80 2.79 10.84
C LEU A 45 16.84 3.90 10.66
N LYS A 46 16.44 5.18 10.63
CA LYS A 46 17.37 6.31 10.49
C LYS A 46 18.41 6.35 11.61
N ASP A 47 18.00 5.97 12.82
CA ASP A 47 18.85 6.01 14.01
C ASP A 47 19.97 4.95 13.96
N TYR A 48 19.87 3.98 13.05
CA TYR A 48 20.82 2.86 12.92
C TYR A 48 21.54 2.83 11.56
N MET A 49 21.48 3.92 10.79
CA MET A 49 22.07 4.00 9.44
C MET A 49 23.61 3.88 9.37
N GLU A 50 24.30 3.92 10.51
CA GLU A 50 25.73 3.64 10.59
C GLU A 50 26.05 2.19 10.19
N ASP A 51 25.13 1.27 10.46
CA ASP A 51 25.21 -0.12 10.02
C ASP A 51 24.89 -0.22 8.51
N PRO A 52 25.78 -0.80 7.68
CA PRO A 52 25.60 -0.89 6.24
C PRO A 52 24.41 -1.79 5.83
N ASP A 53 24.08 -2.83 6.60
CA ASP A 53 22.95 -3.72 6.30
C ASP A 53 21.63 -3.00 6.57
N ILE A 54 21.57 -2.22 7.66
CA ILE A 54 20.41 -1.39 7.99
C ILE A 54 20.23 -0.27 6.96
N ARG A 55 21.34 0.36 6.55
CA ARG A 55 21.32 1.37 5.50
C ARG A 55 20.77 0.81 4.19
N GLN A 56 21.21 -0.39 3.80
CA GLN A 56 20.68 -1.06 2.63
C GLN A 56 19.19 -1.35 2.78
N ALA A 57 18.74 -1.88 3.91
CA ALA A 57 17.32 -2.13 4.16
C ALA A 57 16.48 -0.85 4.13
N ALA A 58 16.99 0.28 4.64
CA ALA A 58 16.32 1.58 4.59
C ALA A 58 16.21 2.10 3.14
N GLU A 59 17.28 1.99 2.35
CA GLU A 59 17.27 2.41 0.95
C GLU A 59 16.40 1.50 0.09
N GLU A 60 16.43 0.18 0.31
CA GLU A 60 15.50 -0.76 -0.32
C GLU A 60 14.04 -0.40 0.02
N ASN A 61 13.71 -0.08 1.26
CA ASN A 61 12.35 0.30 1.60
C ASN A 61 11.90 1.67 1.04
N LYS A 62 12.83 2.60 0.80
CA LYS A 62 12.55 3.87 0.11
C LYS A 62 12.40 3.71 -1.40
N LEU A 63 13.27 2.91 -2.01
CA LEU A 63 13.38 2.73 -3.48
C LEU A 63 12.46 1.62 -3.99
N ASN A 64 12.10 0.66 -3.15
CA ASN A 64 11.10 -0.33 -3.49
C ASN A 64 9.75 0.41 -3.57
N ILE A 65 9.29 0.52 -4.81
CA ILE A 65 7.93 0.39 -5.37
C ILE A 65 6.73 0.27 -4.39
N PRO A 66 6.73 -0.49 -3.27
CA PRO A 66 5.68 -0.53 -2.25
C PRO A 66 4.98 0.78 -1.94
N ARG A 67 5.67 1.91 -1.77
CA ARG A 67 4.96 3.17 -1.44
C ARG A 67 4.26 3.79 -2.64
N ALA A 68 4.95 3.94 -3.78
CA ALA A 68 4.37 4.48 -5.00
C ALA A 68 3.19 3.61 -5.48
N SER A 69 3.37 2.28 -5.46
CA SER A 69 2.31 1.33 -5.83
C SER A 69 1.15 1.30 -4.83
N GLN A 70 1.37 1.56 -3.54
CA GLN A 70 0.29 1.67 -2.56
C GLN A 70 -0.49 2.98 -2.71
N ASP A 71 0.20 4.10 -2.98
CA ASP A 71 -0.44 5.40 -3.24
C ASP A 71 -1.28 5.35 -4.54
N GLU A 72 -0.77 4.71 -5.61
CA GLU A 72 -1.51 4.45 -6.85
C GLU A 72 -2.75 3.57 -6.62
N ARG A 73 -2.64 2.53 -5.80
CA ARG A 73 -3.78 1.66 -5.45
C ARG A 73 -4.85 2.41 -4.67
N ILE A 74 -4.44 3.22 -3.69
CA ILE A 74 -5.37 4.09 -2.96
C ILE A 74 -6.08 5.05 -3.93
N PHE A 75 -5.35 5.62 -4.88
CA PHE A 75 -5.94 6.51 -5.89
C PHE A 75 -6.99 5.79 -6.75
N MET A 76 -6.66 4.60 -7.27
CA MET A 76 -7.61 3.81 -8.07
C MET A 76 -8.87 3.44 -7.28
N LEU A 77 -8.74 3.03 -6.01
CA LEU A 77 -9.87 2.69 -5.15
C LEU A 77 -10.74 3.91 -4.84
N LYS A 78 -10.14 5.08 -4.60
CA LYS A 78 -10.89 6.33 -4.43
C LYS A 78 -11.65 6.72 -5.69
N LEU A 79 -11.02 6.58 -6.86
CA LEU A 79 -11.68 6.84 -8.13
C LEU A 79 -12.86 5.89 -8.34
N ALA A 80 -12.69 4.60 -8.01
CA ALA A 80 -13.77 3.62 -8.04
C ALA A 80 -14.94 4.00 -7.12
N LEU A 81 -14.67 4.48 -5.90
CA LEU A 81 -15.72 4.99 -5.01
C LEU A 81 -16.47 6.19 -5.61
N THR A 82 -15.74 7.12 -6.24
CA THR A 82 -16.37 8.26 -6.94
C THR A 82 -17.27 7.81 -8.09
N HIS A 83 -16.91 6.73 -8.81
CA HIS A 83 -17.78 6.13 -9.84
C HIS A 83 -19.09 5.57 -9.26
N HIS A 84 -19.09 5.13 -7.99
CA HIS A 84 -20.28 4.69 -7.25
C HIS A 84 -21.07 5.83 -6.61
N GLY A 85 -20.62 7.08 -6.77
CA GLY A 85 -21.26 8.26 -6.18
C GLY A 85 -20.99 8.46 -4.69
N ILE A 86 -19.90 7.86 -4.18
CA ILE A 86 -19.43 7.94 -2.78
C ILE A 86 -18.21 8.87 -2.70
#